data_AF-A0AAW2E588-F1
#
_entry.id   AF-A0AAW2E588-F1
#
_cell.length_a   1.000
_cell.length_b   1.000
_cell.length_c   1.000
_cell.angle_alpha   90.00
_cell.angle_beta   90.00
_cell.angle_gamma   90.00
#
_symmetry.space_group_name_H-M   'P 1'
#
loop_
_entity.id
_entity.type
_entity.pdbx_description
1 polymer ?
#
loop_
_entity_poly.entity_id
_entity_poly.type
_entity_poly.pdbx_seq_one_letter_code
_entity_poly.pdbx_strand_id
1 'polypeptide(L)'
;MGDYHSSDEERYYYDDDDDRDASDGLPDLETEVSLPCTKSPSSEVITKESLLIAQRGDLRRIMDVLSLKEHHARTLLIHYRWDVDKVIAVFVEKGKDKLYAAAGVTVLEHDNLSPELSSTVLCLICMEEVSASDVTTMDCGHHFCNTCWTEHFIVKINEGLSRRIRCMAHECYAICDEAKIRSLVSARDPNLSEKFDRFLLESYIEDNKQVKWCPSVPHCGNAIRIKYDELCEVECTCGLQFCFSCLSEAHSPCSCIMWELWTKKCHDESETVNWMTVHTKPCPKCHKLVEKSGGCNLVCCICGQAFCWLCGGPTGREHTWTSISGHSCGPYKEDQEKKTERAQRDLLRYIHFHNLFKAHTDSFQREAELKETIQQKISILEDNQSTFKDFSWVTNGLCRLFRSRRVLSYSYPFAYCMFGDDLFRHEMTKKEKEIKQNLFEEQQQQLHANVEKLSLFIGEPFDKYPENKVEELRMKVINLSVMIDGICRKLYECIENDLLGSIQHAHHSIAPYMSMGVEKASELSICWENEA
;
A
#
# COMPACT_ATOMS: atom_id res chain seq x y z
N MET A 1 -10.54 57.41 28.13
CA MET A 1 -9.63 58.56 28.04
C MET A 1 -8.47 58.23 28.97
N GLY A 2 -7.47 57.44 28.56
CA GLY A 2 -6.58 57.63 27.40
C GLY A 2 -5.45 58.55 27.86
N ASP A 3 -4.15 58.31 27.70
CA ASP A 3 -3.31 57.22 27.18
C ASP A 3 -1.87 57.53 27.67
N TYR A 4 -0.92 56.68 27.28
CA TYR A 4 0.54 56.92 27.11
C TYR A 4 1.50 56.64 28.27
N HIS A 5 2.33 55.60 28.09
CA HIS A 5 3.77 55.79 27.82
C HIS A 5 4.40 54.50 27.28
N SER A 6 5.01 54.58 26.10
CA SER A 6 6.29 53.93 25.81
C SER A 6 7.06 54.81 24.82
N SER A 7 8.12 55.41 25.32
CA SER A 7 9.29 55.83 24.55
C SER A 7 10.15 54.56 24.30
N ASP A 8 11.12 54.46 23.39
CA ASP A 8 12.13 55.42 22.95
C ASP A 8 12.43 55.29 21.44
N GLU A 9 12.69 56.46 20.86
CA GLU A 9 13.40 56.73 19.60
C GLU A 9 14.89 56.32 19.74
N GLU A 10 15.64 55.98 18.70
CA GLU A 10 16.49 56.90 17.92
C GLU A 10 17.48 56.07 17.06
N ARG A 11 18.08 56.49 15.95
CA ARG A 11 17.82 57.54 14.94
C ARG A 11 18.94 57.42 13.88
N TYR A 12 18.53 57.23 12.62
CA TYR A 12 19.05 57.74 11.33
C TYR A 12 20.54 57.61 10.94
N TYR A 13 20.78 57.19 9.68
CA TYR A 13 21.58 57.97 8.71
C TYR A 13 20.96 57.86 7.30
N TYR A 14 21.09 58.96 6.56
CA TYR A 14 20.35 59.42 5.38
C TYR A 14 21.01 59.09 4.03
N ASP A 15 20.26 59.39 2.96
CA ASP A 15 20.62 59.73 1.56
C ASP A 15 20.80 58.56 0.58
N ASP A 16 20.33 58.63 -0.68
CA ASP A 16 19.44 59.56 -1.40
C ASP A 16 19.08 58.84 -2.72
N ASP A 17 17.85 59.05 -3.19
CA ASP A 17 17.42 59.21 -4.59
C ASP A 17 18.07 58.38 -5.72
N ASP A 18 17.26 57.60 -6.47
CA ASP A 18 16.58 58.16 -7.67
C ASP A 18 15.61 57.15 -8.34
N ASP A 19 14.70 57.75 -9.11
CA ASP A 19 13.47 57.31 -9.75
C ASP A 19 13.38 55.98 -10.56
N ARG A 20 12.18 55.38 -10.50
CA ARG A 20 11.31 54.79 -11.57
C ARG A 20 11.91 53.75 -12.54
N ASP A 21 11.27 52.57 -12.61
CA ASP A 21 10.17 52.34 -13.55
C ASP A 21 9.45 51.01 -13.25
N ALA A 22 8.13 50.99 -13.47
CA ALA A 22 7.31 49.79 -13.38
C ALA A 22 7.28 49.11 -14.75
N SER A 23 7.81 47.89 -14.85
CA SER A 23 7.59 47.03 -16.00
C SER A 23 7.44 45.58 -15.54
N ASP A 24 6.26 45.05 -15.85
CA ASP A 24 5.90 43.65 -15.95
C ASP A 24 7.06 42.77 -16.45
N GLY A 25 7.29 41.65 -15.76
CA GLY A 25 8.30 40.67 -16.09
C GLY A 25 7.93 39.31 -15.50
N LEU A 26 7.19 38.53 -16.28
CA LEU A 26 6.96 37.10 -16.08
C LEU A 26 8.31 36.38 -15.86
N PRO A 27 8.49 35.57 -14.80
CA PRO A 27 9.63 34.67 -14.74
C PRO A 27 9.42 33.53 -15.74
N ASP A 28 10.38 33.45 -16.65
CA ASP A 28 10.58 32.42 -17.66
C ASP A 28 10.48 31.01 -17.04
N LEU A 29 9.50 30.24 -17.52
CA LEU A 29 9.15 28.91 -17.00
C LEU A 29 9.76 27.84 -17.91
N GLU A 30 11.08 27.86 -18.05
CA GLU A 30 11.83 26.74 -18.61
C GLU A 30 12.99 26.44 -17.64
N THR A 31 13.10 25.17 -17.27
CA THR A 31 14.09 24.57 -16.35
C THR A 31 13.71 24.45 -14.86
N GLU A 32 12.56 23.83 -14.55
CA GLU A 32 12.53 22.94 -13.39
C GLU A 32 13.31 21.67 -13.74
N VAL A 33 14.62 21.72 -13.49
CA VAL A 33 15.45 20.52 -13.39
C VAL A 33 14.83 19.64 -12.31
N SER A 34 14.50 18.42 -12.68
CA SER A 34 14.14 17.30 -11.82
C SER A 34 15.15 17.20 -10.67
N LEU A 35 14.76 17.69 -9.49
CA LEU A 35 15.40 17.31 -8.23
C LEU A 35 15.05 15.84 -7.99
N PRO A 36 16.02 14.91 -8.00
CA PRO A 36 15.75 13.54 -7.60
C PRO A 36 15.32 13.58 -6.14
N CYS A 37 14.19 12.94 -5.82
CA CYS A 37 13.88 12.62 -4.43
C CYS A 37 15.04 11.76 -3.89
N THR A 38 15.91 12.34 -3.07
CA THR A 38 17.13 11.69 -2.52
C THR A 38 16.81 10.65 -1.44
N LYS A 39 15.55 10.23 -1.29
CA LYS A 39 15.19 9.14 -0.40
C LYS A 39 15.40 7.83 -1.15
N SER A 40 16.30 6.98 -0.62
CA SER A 40 16.41 5.59 -1.05
C SER A 40 15.03 4.92 -1.02
N PRO A 41 14.71 4.05 -1.99
CA PRO A 41 13.39 3.44 -2.08
C PRO A 41 13.02 2.75 -0.75
N SER A 42 11.82 3.05 -0.26
CA SER A 42 11.27 2.58 1.01
C SER A 42 10.87 1.10 0.94
N SER A 43 10.69 0.59 -0.30
CA SER A 43 10.30 -0.78 -0.60
C SER A 43 11.14 -1.38 -1.73
N GLU A 44 11.39 -2.69 -1.62
CA GLU A 44 12.22 -3.47 -2.54
C GLU A 44 11.45 -4.71 -3.03
N VAL A 45 11.57 -5.03 -4.31
CA VAL A 45 11.02 -6.26 -4.89
C VAL A 45 12.03 -7.39 -4.78
N ILE A 46 11.58 -8.49 -4.18
CA ILE A 46 12.26 -9.77 -4.14
C ILE A 46 11.59 -10.68 -5.17
N THR A 47 12.28 -10.91 -6.28
CA THR A 47 11.90 -11.89 -7.29
C THR A 47 12.24 -13.32 -6.84
N LYS A 48 11.79 -14.32 -7.60
CA LYS A 48 12.15 -15.72 -7.36
C LYS A 48 13.67 -15.94 -7.35
N GLU A 49 14.40 -15.25 -8.23
CA GLU A 49 15.85 -15.35 -8.38
C GLU A 49 16.61 -14.64 -7.25
N SER A 50 16.06 -13.53 -6.76
CA SER A 50 16.69 -12.71 -5.70
C SER A 50 16.31 -13.13 -4.28
N LEU A 51 15.32 -14.02 -4.10
CA LEU A 51 14.89 -14.50 -2.79
C LEU A 51 16.02 -15.12 -1.96
N LEU A 52 16.81 -16.00 -2.56
CA LEU A 52 17.98 -16.61 -1.89
C LEU A 52 19.02 -15.55 -1.48
N ILE A 53 19.18 -14.50 -2.29
CA ILE A 53 20.12 -13.42 -2.04
C ILE A 53 19.63 -12.56 -0.87
N ALA A 54 18.35 -12.18 -0.87
CA ALA A 54 17.74 -11.42 0.23
C ALA A 54 17.89 -12.16 1.56
N GLN A 55 17.54 -13.45 1.58
CA GLN A 55 17.67 -14.28 2.78
C GLN A 55 19.13 -14.39 3.26
N ARG A 56 20.07 -14.62 2.34
CA ARG A 56 21.51 -14.69 2.66
C ARG A 56 22.06 -13.37 3.16
N GLY A 57 21.58 -12.24 2.66
CA GLY A 57 21.97 -10.91 3.16
C GLY A 57 21.64 -10.73 4.64
N ASP A 58 20.40 -11.07 5.02
CA ASP A 58 19.96 -10.97 6.43
C ASP A 58 20.67 -11.98 7.33
N LEU A 59 20.95 -13.19 6.82
CA LEU A 59 21.77 -14.19 7.51
C LEU A 59 23.18 -13.68 7.80
N ARG A 60 23.88 -13.17 6.77
CA ARG A 60 25.25 -12.64 6.89
C ARG A 60 25.30 -11.52 7.93
N ARG A 61 24.32 -10.61 7.89
CA ARG A 61 24.25 -9.50 8.86
C ARG A 61 24.22 -10.00 10.32
N ILE A 62 23.51 -11.08 10.62
CA ILE A 62 23.52 -11.70 11.96
C ILE A 62 24.81 -12.48 12.23
N MET A 63 25.34 -13.20 11.24
CA MET A 63 26.61 -13.91 11.35
C MET A 63 27.76 -12.96 11.70
N ASP A 64 27.84 -11.81 11.05
CA ASP A 64 28.91 -10.83 11.24
C ASP A 64 28.81 -10.17 12.62
N VAL A 65 27.60 -9.72 13.00
CA VAL A 65 27.35 -9.02 14.29
C VAL A 65 27.61 -9.93 15.48
N LEU A 66 27.23 -11.22 15.40
CA LEU A 66 27.33 -12.16 16.52
C LEU A 66 28.54 -13.10 16.44
N SER A 67 29.26 -13.10 15.31
CA SER A 67 30.33 -14.04 14.95
C SER A 67 29.87 -15.50 15.03
N LEU A 68 28.74 -15.80 14.39
CA LEU A 68 28.09 -17.12 14.43
C LEU A 68 28.26 -17.89 13.11
N LYS A 69 28.16 -19.23 13.21
CA LYS A 69 28.00 -20.10 12.04
C LYS A 69 26.60 -19.90 11.43
N GLU A 70 26.47 -20.20 10.14
CA GLU A 70 25.25 -19.97 9.36
C GLU A 70 24.00 -20.62 9.98
N HIS A 71 24.10 -21.87 10.43
CA HIS A 71 22.96 -22.60 11.02
C HIS A 71 22.50 -22.02 12.36
N HIS A 72 23.42 -21.48 13.17
CA HIS A 72 23.08 -20.77 14.40
C HIS A 72 22.38 -19.44 14.10
N ALA A 73 22.91 -18.66 13.15
CA ALA A 73 22.30 -17.40 12.71
C ALA A 73 20.88 -17.64 12.13
N ARG A 74 20.71 -18.67 11.31
CA ARG A 74 19.40 -19.06 10.76
C ARG A 74 18.41 -19.47 11.85
N THR A 75 18.86 -20.25 12.84
CA THR A 75 18.02 -20.64 13.97
C THR A 75 17.51 -19.42 14.75
N LEU A 76 18.37 -18.42 14.98
CA LEU A 76 17.97 -17.16 15.59
C LEU A 76 16.95 -16.42 14.73
N LEU A 77 17.22 -16.24 13.45
CA LEU A 77 16.31 -15.54 12.54
C LEU A 77 14.95 -16.22 12.48
N ILE A 78 14.89 -17.54 12.29
CA ILE A 78 13.61 -18.27 12.31
C ILE A 78 12.91 -18.11 13.66
N HIS A 79 13.62 -18.14 14.79
CA HIS A 79 13.01 -17.94 16.11
C HIS A 79 12.36 -16.56 16.25
N TYR A 80 13.05 -15.52 15.78
CA TYR A 80 12.59 -14.14 15.80
C TYR A 80 11.83 -13.74 14.54
N ARG A 81 11.38 -14.71 13.73
CA ARG A 81 10.56 -14.50 12.52
C ARG A 81 11.22 -13.57 11.50
N TRP A 82 12.51 -13.77 11.26
CA TRP A 82 13.35 -13.02 10.33
C TRP A 82 13.47 -11.52 10.61
N ASP A 83 13.08 -11.07 11.82
CA ASP A 83 13.25 -9.69 12.28
C ASP A 83 14.68 -9.48 12.78
N VAL A 84 15.55 -9.02 11.88
CA VAL A 84 16.98 -8.78 12.15
C VAL A 84 17.17 -7.75 13.26
N ASP A 85 16.38 -6.67 13.25
CA ASP A 85 16.50 -5.58 14.22
C ASP A 85 16.10 -6.06 15.61
N LYS A 86 15.08 -6.91 15.73
CA LYS A 86 14.69 -7.54 16.99
C LYS A 86 15.77 -8.47 17.55
N VAL A 87 16.44 -9.25 16.71
CA VAL A 87 17.57 -10.09 17.16
C VAL A 87 18.68 -9.21 17.75
N ILE A 88 19.05 -8.13 17.05
CA ILE A 88 20.08 -7.19 17.49
C ILE A 88 19.66 -6.47 18.77
N ALA A 89 18.40 -6.02 18.87
CA ALA A 89 17.89 -5.37 20.08
C ALA A 89 17.95 -6.29 21.29
N VAL A 90 17.49 -7.54 21.16
CA VAL A 90 17.55 -8.53 22.25
C VAL A 90 19.00 -8.87 22.62
N PHE A 91 19.89 -8.96 21.63
CA PHE A 91 21.33 -9.15 21.87
C PHE A 91 21.90 -8.02 22.73
N VAL A 92 21.63 -6.76 22.37
CA VAL A 92 22.11 -5.57 23.09
C VAL A 92 21.52 -5.49 24.51
N GLU A 93 20.23 -5.79 24.67
CA GLU A 93 19.54 -5.68 25.97
C GLU A 93 19.86 -6.83 26.94
N LYS A 94 19.94 -8.07 26.43
CA LYS A 94 19.94 -9.29 27.26
C LYS A 94 21.23 -10.11 27.18
N GLY A 95 22.11 -9.82 26.21
CA GLY A 95 23.35 -10.56 25.98
C GLY A 95 23.18 -11.87 25.20
N LYS A 96 24.32 -12.47 24.81
CA LYS A 96 24.38 -13.67 23.96
C LYS A 96 23.70 -14.89 24.59
N ASP A 97 23.96 -15.17 25.87
CA ASP A 97 23.50 -16.39 26.52
C ASP A 97 21.98 -16.51 26.55
N LYS A 98 21.29 -15.41 26.89
CA LYS A 98 19.81 -15.38 26.92
C LYS A 98 19.20 -15.46 25.52
N LEU A 99 19.84 -14.81 24.54
CA LEU A 99 19.42 -14.88 23.14
C LEU A 99 19.50 -16.32 22.62
N TYR A 100 20.63 -17.00 22.88
CA TYR A 100 20.88 -18.36 22.40
C TYR A 100 19.99 -19.38 23.09
N ALA A 101 19.86 -19.30 24.42
CA ALA A 101 18.99 -20.19 25.19
C ALA A 101 17.52 -20.10 24.75
N ALA A 102 17.01 -18.89 24.48
CA ALA A 102 15.64 -18.69 24.04
C ALA A 102 15.37 -19.34 22.66
N ALA A 103 16.36 -19.33 21.77
CA ALA A 103 16.26 -19.89 20.42
C ALA A 103 16.63 -21.38 20.34
N GLY A 104 17.17 -21.99 21.40
CA GLY A 104 17.68 -23.36 21.37
C GLY A 104 19.01 -23.48 20.61
N VAL A 105 19.80 -22.41 20.58
CA VAL A 105 21.14 -22.40 19.98
C VAL A 105 22.15 -22.83 21.04
N THR A 106 22.91 -23.87 20.74
CA THR A 106 24.01 -24.34 21.60
C THR A 106 25.32 -24.06 20.88
N VAL A 107 26.09 -23.09 21.38
CA VAL A 107 27.45 -22.83 20.92
C VAL A 107 28.39 -23.41 21.96
N LEU A 108 28.98 -24.56 21.66
CA LEU A 108 30.10 -25.07 22.45
C LEU A 108 31.34 -24.26 22.04
N GLU A 109 31.96 -23.56 22.99
CA GLU A 109 33.32 -23.06 22.81
C GLU A 109 34.22 -24.30 22.64
N HIS A 110 34.91 -24.39 21.51
CA HIS A 110 35.79 -25.52 21.22
C HIS A 110 37.00 -25.49 22.16
N ASP A 111 36.84 -26.03 23.36
CA ASP A 111 37.95 -26.50 24.18
C ASP A 111 38.17 -27.99 23.90
N ASN A 112 39.04 -28.24 22.92
CA ASN A 112 40.01 -29.34 22.82
C ASN A 112 39.75 -30.64 23.60
N LEU A 113 38.64 -31.34 23.38
CA LEU A 113 38.53 -32.76 23.74
C LEU A 113 37.69 -33.48 22.69
N SER A 114 38.32 -33.95 21.62
CA SER A 114 37.78 -35.10 20.88
C SER A 114 38.00 -36.33 21.76
N PRO A 115 36.96 -36.97 22.33
CA PRO A 115 37.15 -38.28 22.92
C PRO A 115 37.55 -39.21 21.77
N GLU A 116 38.55 -40.06 21.97
CA GLU A 116 38.75 -41.19 21.07
C GLU A 116 37.49 -42.05 21.12
N LEU A 117 36.61 -41.92 20.12
CA LEU A 117 35.43 -42.77 20.02
C LEU A 117 35.91 -44.21 19.81
N SER A 118 35.36 -45.14 20.60
CA SER A 118 35.48 -46.57 20.35
C SER A 118 35.02 -46.91 18.93
N SER A 119 35.53 -48.01 18.37
CA SER A 119 35.18 -48.45 17.00
C SER A 119 33.68 -48.63 16.79
N THR A 120 32.93 -48.90 17.86
CA THR A 120 31.47 -49.01 17.87
C THR A 120 30.85 -48.16 18.97
N VAL A 121 29.62 -47.71 18.74
CA VAL A 121 28.83 -46.83 19.62
C VAL A 121 27.41 -47.40 19.74
N LEU A 122 26.84 -47.43 20.95
CA LEU A 122 25.46 -47.84 21.18
C LEU A 122 24.49 -46.68 20.92
N CYS A 123 23.56 -46.85 19.99
CA CYS A 123 22.50 -45.87 19.75
C CYS A 123 21.38 -45.99 20.77
N LEU A 124 21.14 -44.96 21.59
CA LEU A 124 20.11 -44.98 22.64
C LEU A 124 18.66 -44.88 22.14
N ILE A 125 18.43 -44.79 20.83
CA ILE A 125 17.09 -44.73 20.22
C ILE A 125 16.65 -46.12 19.75
N CYS A 126 17.46 -46.79 18.92
CA CYS A 126 17.17 -48.14 18.44
C CYS A 126 17.80 -49.25 19.30
N MET A 127 18.68 -48.91 20.25
CA MET A 127 19.43 -49.83 21.10
C MET A 127 20.38 -50.77 20.34
N GLU A 128 20.87 -50.34 19.17
CA GLU A 128 21.82 -51.09 18.32
C GLU A 128 23.25 -50.55 18.43
N GLU A 129 24.24 -51.44 18.34
CA GLU A 129 25.66 -51.06 18.21
C GLU A 129 25.99 -50.75 16.76
N VAL A 130 26.48 -49.54 16.49
CA VAL A 130 26.81 -49.05 15.16
C VAL A 130 28.27 -48.60 15.07
N SER A 131 28.84 -48.59 13.86
CA SER A 131 30.17 -48.02 13.61
C SER A 131 30.20 -46.55 14.00
N ALA A 132 31.33 -46.06 14.51
CA ALA A 132 31.53 -44.63 14.74
C ALA A 132 31.36 -43.77 13.47
N SER A 133 31.54 -44.34 12.27
CA SER A 133 31.28 -43.68 10.99
C SER A 133 29.79 -43.45 10.69
N ASP A 134 28.91 -44.25 11.29
CA ASP A 134 27.46 -44.23 11.05
C ASP A 134 26.70 -43.47 12.14
N VAL A 135 27.42 -42.61 12.86
CA VAL A 135 26.90 -41.81 13.97
C VAL A 135 27.11 -40.33 13.65
N THR A 136 26.05 -39.54 13.85
CA THR A 136 26.12 -38.08 13.74
C THR A 136 25.91 -37.45 15.10
N THR A 137 26.83 -36.57 15.49
CA THR A 137 26.77 -35.77 16.73
C THR A 137 26.21 -34.38 16.43
N MET A 138 25.27 -33.90 17.25
CA MET A 138 24.74 -32.54 17.20
C MET A 138 25.52 -31.57 18.09
N ASP A 139 25.27 -30.27 17.96
CA ASP A 139 25.98 -29.23 18.70
C ASP A 139 25.70 -29.27 20.21
N CYS A 140 24.63 -29.95 20.64
CA CYS A 140 24.36 -30.25 22.04
C CYS A 140 25.17 -31.44 22.59
N GLY A 141 26.04 -32.04 21.78
CA GLY A 141 26.87 -33.19 22.15
C GLY A 141 26.18 -34.56 22.05
N HIS A 142 24.86 -34.59 21.84
CA HIS A 142 24.13 -35.84 21.65
C HIS A 142 24.40 -36.45 20.28
N HIS A 143 24.54 -37.77 20.25
CA HIS A 143 24.84 -38.53 19.05
C HIS A 143 23.96 -39.78 18.95
N PHE A 144 23.52 -40.09 17.74
CA PHE A 144 22.68 -41.25 17.43
C PHE A 144 23.05 -41.78 16.05
N CYS A 145 22.63 -43.01 15.73
CA CYS A 145 22.91 -43.57 14.41
C CYS A 145 22.21 -42.76 13.30
N ASN A 146 22.84 -42.74 12.12
CA ASN A 146 22.36 -41.99 10.96
C ASN A 146 20.95 -42.41 10.54
N THR A 147 20.60 -43.68 10.71
CA THR A 147 19.25 -44.20 10.43
C THR A 147 18.19 -43.54 11.31
N CYS A 148 18.39 -43.50 12.63
CA CYS A 148 17.45 -42.87 13.56
C CYS A 148 17.32 -41.36 13.30
N TRP A 149 18.44 -40.68 13.04
CA TRP A 149 18.40 -39.26 12.67
C TRP A 149 17.59 -39.02 11.38
N THR A 150 17.86 -39.83 10.36
CA THR A 150 17.20 -39.70 9.06
C THR A 150 15.70 -39.91 9.19
N GLU A 151 15.25 -40.95 9.89
CA GLU A 151 13.81 -41.18 10.11
C GLU A 151 13.16 -40.03 10.89
N HIS A 152 13.82 -39.54 11.95
CA HIS A 152 13.31 -38.39 12.72
C HIS A 152 13.15 -37.15 11.85
N PHE A 153 14.16 -36.82 11.02
CA PHE A 153 14.07 -35.67 10.12
C PHE A 153 12.95 -35.82 9.10
N ILE A 154 12.81 -37.00 8.51
CA ILE A 154 11.78 -37.26 7.51
C ILE A 154 10.38 -37.11 8.09
N VAL A 155 10.15 -37.66 9.29
CA VAL A 155 8.89 -37.47 10.02
C VAL A 155 8.65 -35.98 10.27
N LYS A 156 9.65 -35.26 10.80
CA LYS A 156 9.50 -33.83 11.14
C LYS A 156 9.27 -32.94 9.93
N ILE A 157 9.93 -33.22 8.81
CA ILE A 157 9.72 -32.49 7.54
C ILE A 157 8.31 -32.74 7.01
N ASN A 158 7.81 -33.98 7.07
CA ASN A 158 6.47 -34.32 6.62
C ASN A 158 5.36 -33.79 7.53
N GLU A 159 5.62 -33.65 8.83
CA GLU A 159 4.73 -32.96 9.80
C GLU A 159 4.69 -31.44 9.60
N GLY A 160 5.48 -30.86 8.68
CA GLY A 160 5.57 -29.42 8.48
C GLY A 160 6.40 -28.68 9.54
N LEU A 161 7.16 -29.41 10.35
CA LEU A 161 8.03 -28.88 11.42
C LEU A 161 9.48 -28.68 10.95
N SER A 162 9.69 -28.53 9.65
CA SER A 162 11.00 -28.37 9.00
C SER A 162 11.81 -27.17 9.51
N ARG A 163 11.13 -26.09 9.94
CA ARG A 163 11.78 -24.83 10.32
C ARG A 163 12.64 -24.92 11.58
N ARG A 164 12.29 -25.79 12.54
CA ARG A 164 12.97 -25.92 13.84
C ARG A 164 12.92 -27.35 14.35
N ILE A 165 13.69 -28.23 13.73
CA ILE A 165 13.79 -29.62 14.17
C ILE A 165 14.69 -29.70 15.41
N ARG A 166 14.15 -30.23 16.51
CA ARG A 166 14.89 -30.42 17.77
C ARG A 166 15.63 -31.74 17.81
N CYS A 167 16.67 -31.79 18.64
CA CYS A 167 17.36 -33.02 19.01
C CYS A 167 16.41 -34.08 19.59
N MET A 168 16.68 -35.36 19.33
CA MET A 168 15.87 -36.50 19.78
C MET A 168 16.04 -36.82 21.27
N ALA A 169 17.08 -36.30 21.92
CA ALA A 169 17.35 -36.54 23.33
C ALA A 169 16.25 -35.94 24.24
N HIS A 170 15.92 -36.65 25.33
CA HIS A 170 14.94 -36.21 26.31
C HIS A 170 15.34 -34.86 26.92
N GLU A 171 14.38 -33.94 27.03
CA GLU A 171 14.58 -32.57 27.56
C GLU A 171 15.68 -31.74 26.85
N CYS A 172 16.07 -32.13 25.64
CA CYS A 172 17.00 -31.36 24.83
C CYS A 172 16.25 -30.38 23.92
N TYR A 173 16.48 -29.08 24.13
CA TYR A 173 15.86 -28.01 23.34
C TYR A 173 16.72 -27.51 22.18
N ALA A 174 17.88 -28.14 21.95
CA ALA A 174 18.79 -27.76 20.89
C ALA A 174 18.18 -28.00 19.50
N ILE A 175 18.32 -27.01 18.61
CA ILE A 175 17.92 -27.12 17.21
C ILE A 175 19.03 -27.82 16.42
N CYS A 176 18.64 -28.80 15.59
CA CYS A 176 19.56 -29.55 14.76
C CYS A 176 20.11 -28.71 13.61
N ASP A 177 21.39 -28.93 13.29
CA ASP A 177 22.09 -28.29 12.17
C ASP A 177 21.48 -28.72 10.83
N GLU A 178 21.08 -27.73 10.03
CA GLU A 178 20.49 -27.95 8.71
C GLU A 178 21.43 -28.63 7.71
N ALA A 179 22.75 -28.45 7.82
CA ALA A 179 23.70 -29.11 6.93
C ALA A 179 23.73 -30.61 7.21
N LYS A 180 23.64 -31.00 8.49
CA LYS A 180 23.52 -32.40 8.91
C LYS A 180 22.17 -32.99 8.49
N ILE A 181 21.08 -32.23 8.64
CA ILE A 181 19.75 -32.64 8.16
C ILE A 181 19.78 -32.88 6.64
N ARG A 182 20.28 -31.90 5.87
CA ARG A 182 20.39 -31.98 4.40
C ARG A 182 21.22 -33.18 3.97
N SER A 183 22.39 -33.40 4.58
CA SER A 183 23.26 -34.53 4.26
C SER A 183 22.59 -35.88 4.52
N LEU A 184 21.89 -36.04 5.64
CA LEU A 184 21.27 -37.32 6.02
C LEU A 184 19.99 -37.61 5.24
N VAL A 185 19.15 -36.58 5.01
CA VAL A 185 17.91 -36.73 4.25
C VAL A 185 18.21 -36.94 2.76
N SER A 186 19.13 -36.19 2.16
CA SER A 186 19.47 -36.33 0.74
C SER A 186 20.05 -37.71 0.40
N ALA A 187 20.75 -38.35 1.33
CA ALA A 187 21.24 -39.72 1.17
C ALA A 187 20.10 -40.76 1.01
N ARG A 188 18.90 -40.48 1.54
CA ARG A 188 17.73 -41.37 1.47
C ARG A 188 16.69 -40.93 0.44
N ASP A 189 16.35 -39.64 0.42
CA ASP A 189 15.36 -39.06 -0.49
C ASP A 189 15.75 -37.63 -0.89
N PRO A 190 16.37 -37.46 -2.08
CA PRO A 190 16.75 -36.14 -2.61
C PRO A 190 15.57 -35.17 -2.74
N ASN A 191 14.37 -35.64 -3.12
CA ASN A 191 13.20 -34.78 -3.29
C ASN A 191 12.73 -34.21 -1.96
N LEU A 192 12.87 -34.97 -0.88
CA LEU A 192 12.52 -34.51 0.46
C LEU A 192 13.53 -33.49 1.00
N SER A 193 14.81 -33.61 0.61
CA SER A 193 15.82 -32.58 0.88
C SER A 193 15.49 -31.28 0.17
N GLU A 194 15.10 -31.32 -1.11
CA GLU A 194 14.65 -30.12 -1.85
C GLU A 194 13.41 -29.49 -1.20
N LYS A 195 12.46 -30.32 -0.75
CA LYS A 195 11.28 -29.86 0.00
C LYS A 195 11.67 -29.17 1.30
N PHE A 196 12.67 -29.68 2.02
CA PHE A 196 13.20 -29.05 3.23
C PHE A 196 13.82 -27.68 2.94
N ASP A 197 14.70 -27.59 1.94
CA ASP A 197 15.34 -26.32 1.55
C ASP A 197 14.29 -25.29 1.08
N ARG A 198 13.27 -25.74 0.33
CA ARG A 198 12.12 -24.88 -0.06
C ARG A 198 11.38 -24.34 1.16
N PHE A 199 11.06 -25.17 2.14
CA PHE A 199 10.34 -24.71 3.34
C PHE A 199 11.15 -23.73 4.20
N LEU A 200 12.48 -23.92 4.28
CA LEU A 200 13.36 -22.95 4.92
C LEU A 200 13.37 -21.62 4.17
N LEU A 201 13.40 -21.66 2.84
CA LEU A 201 13.36 -20.46 2.00
C LEU A 201 12.02 -19.72 2.13
N GLU A 202 10.90 -20.43 2.03
CA GLU A 202 9.55 -19.86 2.14
C GLU A 202 9.29 -19.23 3.53
N SER A 203 9.91 -19.76 4.59
CA SER A 203 9.82 -19.15 5.93
C SER A 203 10.30 -17.70 5.97
N TYR A 204 11.21 -17.30 5.07
CA TYR A 204 11.70 -15.91 4.97
C TYR A 204 10.59 -14.93 4.65
N ILE A 205 9.62 -15.33 3.83
CA ILE A 205 8.51 -14.46 3.43
C ILE A 205 7.33 -14.66 4.37
N GLU A 206 7.00 -15.90 4.72
CA GLU A 206 5.78 -16.19 5.47
C GLU A 206 5.83 -15.71 6.92
N ASP A 207 7.00 -15.77 7.57
CA ASP A 207 7.12 -15.39 8.97
C ASP A 207 7.50 -13.91 9.15
N ASN A 208 8.07 -13.28 8.11
CA ASN A 208 8.63 -11.94 8.20
C ASN A 208 7.55 -10.86 8.07
N LYS A 209 7.43 -10.00 9.08
CA LYS A 209 6.45 -8.90 9.07
C LYS A 209 6.73 -7.83 7.99
N GLN A 210 7.99 -7.67 7.61
CA GLN A 210 8.46 -6.68 6.64
C GLN A 210 8.52 -7.22 5.21
N VAL A 211 8.25 -8.52 5.00
CA VAL A 211 8.27 -9.13 3.66
C VAL A 211 6.95 -9.82 3.39
N LYS A 212 6.27 -9.49 2.29
CA LYS A 212 5.01 -10.14 1.92
C LYS A 212 4.94 -10.43 0.43
N TRP A 213 4.26 -11.51 0.09
CA TRP A 213 3.95 -11.86 -1.30
C TRP A 213 3.09 -10.80 -1.98
N CYS A 214 3.34 -10.57 -3.26
CA CYS A 214 2.47 -9.76 -4.11
C CYS A 214 1.12 -10.48 -4.30
N PRO A 215 -0.03 -9.87 -3.97
CA PRO A 215 -1.33 -10.54 -3.99
C PRO A 215 -1.93 -10.68 -5.41
N SER A 216 -1.10 -10.67 -6.46
CA SER A 216 -1.60 -10.68 -7.83
C SER A 216 -2.30 -11.99 -8.17
N VAL A 217 -3.29 -11.92 -9.06
CA VAL A 217 -4.02 -13.08 -9.55
C VAL A 217 -3.96 -13.09 -11.08
N PRO A 218 -3.25 -14.05 -11.72
CA PRO A 218 -2.40 -15.08 -11.11
C PRO A 218 -1.18 -14.50 -10.37
N HIS A 219 -0.63 -15.27 -9.42
CA HIS A 219 0.50 -14.83 -8.61
C HIS A 219 1.75 -14.61 -9.46
N CYS A 220 2.33 -13.41 -9.40
CA CYS A 220 3.46 -13.01 -10.24
C CYS A 220 4.81 -13.60 -9.78
N GLY A 221 4.85 -14.16 -8.56
CA GLY A 221 6.06 -14.77 -7.99
C GLY A 221 6.98 -13.81 -7.24
N ASN A 222 6.60 -12.54 -7.15
CA ASN A 222 7.36 -11.51 -6.43
C ASN A 222 6.88 -11.34 -4.99
N ALA A 223 7.80 -11.02 -4.09
CA ALA A 223 7.54 -10.51 -2.76
C ALA A 223 8.05 -9.07 -2.63
N ILE A 224 7.46 -8.29 -1.73
CA ILE A 224 7.87 -6.92 -1.41
C ILE A 224 8.46 -6.91 -0.02
N ARG A 225 9.61 -6.26 0.14
CA ARG A 225 10.24 -5.96 1.42
C ARG A 225 10.15 -4.47 1.72
N ILE A 226 9.70 -4.09 2.91
CA ILE A 226 9.66 -2.69 3.36
C ILE A 226 10.76 -2.42 4.40
N LYS A 227 11.36 -1.23 4.37
CA LYS A 227 12.43 -0.83 5.31
C LYS A 227 11.93 -0.25 6.62
N TYR A 228 10.71 0.28 6.65
CA TYR A 228 10.13 0.96 7.80
C TYR A 228 8.73 0.43 8.09
N ASP A 229 8.29 0.47 9.35
CA ASP A 229 6.93 0.06 9.79
C ASP A 229 5.83 1.07 9.37
N GLU A 230 6.10 1.90 8.35
CA GLU A 230 5.11 2.84 7.81
C GLU A 230 4.06 2.07 6.99
N LEU A 231 2.80 2.41 7.21
CA LEU A 231 1.69 1.85 6.43
C LEU A 231 1.79 2.37 5.00
N CYS A 232 2.30 1.52 4.12
CA CYS A 232 2.61 1.90 2.75
C CYS A 232 1.69 1.16 1.77
N GLU A 233 1.19 1.91 0.80
CA GLU A 233 0.78 1.34 -0.48
C GLU A 233 2.03 1.16 -1.33
N VAL A 234 2.13 0.01 -1.99
CA VAL A 234 3.30 -0.33 -2.82
C VAL A 234 2.85 -0.77 -4.21
N GLU A 235 3.63 -0.41 -5.23
CA GLU A 235 3.48 -0.94 -6.59
C GLU A 235 4.55 -2.01 -6.85
N CYS A 236 4.11 -3.24 -7.12
CA CYS A 236 5.00 -4.31 -7.53
C CYS A 236 5.51 -4.07 -8.97
N THR A 237 6.66 -4.64 -9.34
CA THR A 237 7.17 -4.61 -10.71
C THR A 237 6.23 -5.23 -11.74
N CYS A 238 5.28 -6.08 -11.32
CA CYS A 238 4.20 -6.59 -12.17
C CYS A 238 3.10 -5.55 -12.47
N GLY A 239 3.15 -4.37 -11.85
CA GLY A 239 2.20 -3.27 -12.02
C GLY A 239 1.03 -3.28 -11.02
N LEU A 240 0.90 -4.31 -10.18
CA LEU A 240 -0.16 -4.34 -9.17
C LEU A 240 0.16 -3.37 -8.01
N GLN A 241 -0.80 -2.52 -7.69
CA GLN A 241 -0.77 -1.63 -6.53
C GLN A 241 -1.65 -2.19 -5.41
N PHE A 242 -1.11 -2.31 -4.21
CA PHE A 242 -1.81 -2.89 -3.07
C PHE A 242 -1.36 -2.29 -1.74
N CYS A 243 -2.19 -2.42 -0.71
CA CYS A 243 -1.83 -2.06 0.65
C CYS A 243 -0.95 -3.17 1.26
N PHE A 244 0.27 -2.83 1.68
CA PHE A 244 1.18 -3.82 2.26
C PHE A 244 0.62 -4.45 3.55
N SER A 245 -0.17 -3.70 4.31
CA SER A 245 -0.68 -4.13 5.61
C SER A 245 -1.77 -5.19 5.50
N CYS A 246 -2.81 -4.94 4.71
CA CYS A 246 -3.97 -5.81 4.58
C CYS A 246 -3.97 -6.67 3.30
N LEU A 247 -3.02 -6.46 2.38
CA LEU A 247 -2.89 -7.14 1.08
C LEU A 247 -4.09 -6.96 0.13
N SER A 248 -5.00 -6.04 0.45
CA SER A 248 -6.09 -5.62 -0.45
C SER A 248 -5.60 -4.59 -1.46
N GLU A 249 -6.45 -4.22 -2.42
CA GLU A 249 -6.17 -3.12 -3.35
C GLU A 249 -5.78 -1.83 -2.62
N ALA A 250 -4.95 -1.01 -3.26
CA ALA A 250 -4.58 0.30 -2.75
C ALA A 250 -5.85 1.14 -2.51
N HIS A 251 -6.12 1.48 -1.24
CA HIS A 251 -7.42 1.97 -0.78
C HIS A 251 -7.35 3.34 -0.08
N SER A 252 -6.21 4.04 -0.12
CA SER A 252 -6.06 5.39 0.42
C SER A 252 -7.01 6.36 -0.32
N PRO A 253 -7.79 7.21 0.39
CA PRO A 253 -7.56 7.66 1.77
C PRO A 253 -8.31 6.88 2.87
N CYS A 254 -8.75 5.65 2.63
CA CYS A 254 -9.31 4.81 3.69
C CYS A 254 -8.21 4.11 4.49
N SER A 255 -8.39 4.03 5.82
CA SER A 255 -7.63 3.07 6.64
C SER A 255 -8.05 1.64 6.32
N CYS A 256 -7.20 0.64 6.62
CA CYS A 256 -7.53 -0.78 6.38
C CYS A 256 -8.88 -1.18 7.00
N ILE A 257 -9.18 -0.69 8.21
CA ILE A 257 -10.44 -0.97 8.92
C ILE A 257 -11.64 -0.38 8.19
N MET A 258 -11.54 0.89 7.74
CA MET A 258 -12.60 1.52 6.95
C MET A 258 -12.82 0.77 5.64
N TRP A 259 -11.74 0.37 4.98
CA TRP A 259 -11.79 -0.35 3.71
C TRP A 259 -12.44 -1.74 3.86
N GLU A 260 -12.07 -2.48 4.90
CA GLU A 260 -12.66 -3.77 5.23
C GLU A 260 -14.17 -3.64 5.49
N LEU A 261 -14.58 -2.65 6.29
CA LEU A 261 -15.99 -2.39 6.58
C LEU A 261 -16.79 -2.02 5.33
N TRP A 262 -16.24 -1.14 4.48
CA TRP A 262 -16.86 -0.76 3.22
C TRP A 262 -17.02 -1.96 2.29
N THR A 263 -15.95 -2.74 2.11
CA THR A 263 -15.93 -3.91 1.22
C THR A 263 -16.90 -4.98 1.71
N LYS A 264 -16.90 -5.27 3.01
CA LYS A 264 -17.85 -6.19 3.64
C LYS A 264 -19.28 -5.73 3.43
N LYS A 265 -19.56 -4.43 3.62
CA LYS A 265 -20.90 -3.88 3.38
C LYS A 265 -21.31 -4.03 1.91
N CYS A 266 -20.42 -3.76 0.96
CA CYS A 266 -20.70 -3.94 -0.47
C CYS A 266 -21.03 -5.41 -0.81
N HIS A 267 -20.37 -6.36 -0.14
CA HIS A 267 -20.60 -7.79 -0.32
C HIS A 267 -21.90 -8.28 0.35
N ASP A 268 -22.20 -7.82 1.56
CA ASP A 268 -23.33 -8.29 2.37
C ASP A 268 -24.68 -7.70 1.90
N GLU A 269 -24.67 -6.58 1.17
CA GLU A 269 -25.87 -6.00 0.58
C GLU A 269 -26.36 -6.85 -0.61
N SER A 270 -27.67 -7.14 -0.65
CA SER A 270 -28.22 -8.09 -1.62
C SER A 270 -27.89 -7.71 -3.08
N GLU A 271 -27.71 -8.71 -3.95
CA GLU A 271 -27.54 -8.50 -5.40
C GLU A 271 -28.66 -7.63 -5.99
N THR A 272 -29.86 -7.67 -5.42
CA THR A 272 -30.98 -6.80 -5.80
C THR A 272 -30.75 -5.33 -5.41
N VAL A 273 -30.20 -5.05 -4.22
CA VAL A 273 -29.83 -3.69 -3.78
C VAL A 273 -28.63 -3.18 -4.58
N ASN A 274 -27.65 -4.04 -4.87
CA ASN A 274 -26.51 -3.72 -5.72
C ASN A 274 -26.94 -3.51 -7.19
N TRP A 275 -27.90 -4.29 -7.71
CA TRP A 275 -28.46 -4.07 -9.05
C TRP A 275 -29.30 -2.78 -9.10
N MET A 276 -30.15 -2.55 -8.09
CA MET A 276 -30.99 -1.35 -7.98
C MET A 276 -30.13 -0.09 -7.87
N THR A 277 -29.04 -0.10 -7.10
CA THR A 277 -28.11 1.05 -6.99
C THR A 277 -27.42 1.36 -8.32
N VAL A 278 -26.97 0.33 -9.04
CA VAL A 278 -26.24 0.49 -10.30
C VAL A 278 -27.13 1.01 -11.43
N HIS A 279 -28.37 0.52 -11.53
CA HIS A 279 -29.22 0.81 -12.69
C HIS A 279 -30.32 1.83 -12.42
N THR A 280 -30.67 2.08 -11.15
CA THR A 280 -31.82 2.93 -10.81
C THR A 280 -31.51 3.90 -9.67
N LYS A 281 -32.13 5.08 -9.70
CA LYS A 281 -32.07 6.04 -8.59
C LYS A 281 -33.47 6.46 -8.14
N PRO A 282 -33.70 6.60 -6.83
CA PRO A 282 -34.98 7.08 -6.33
C PRO A 282 -35.16 8.56 -6.68
N CYS A 283 -36.32 8.91 -7.22
CA CYS A 283 -36.66 10.31 -7.46
C CYS A 283 -36.72 11.09 -6.13
N PRO A 284 -36.08 12.28 -6.02
CA PRO A 284 -36.08 13.05 -4.76
C PRO A 284 -37.47 13.59 -4.37
N LYS A 285 -38.42 13.61 -5.31
CA LYS A 285 -39.80 14.08 -5.05
C LYS A 285 -40.77 12.95 -4.68
N CYS A 286 -40.70 11.81 -5.39
CA CYS A 286 -41.70 10.75 -5.26
C CYS A 286 -41.13 9.38 -4.89
N HIS A 287 -39.80 9.26 -4.75
CA HIS A 287 -39.04 8.06 -4.38
C HIS A 287 -39.21 6.84 -5.31
N LYS A 288 -39.96 6.96 -6.41
CA LYS A 288 -39.99 5.93 -7.45
C LYS A 288 -38.60 5.80 -8.08
N LEU A 289 -38.20 4.56 -8.33
CA LEU A 289 -36.94 4.24 -9.00
C LEU A 289 -37.00 4.71 -10.46
N VAL A 290 -35.93 5.37 -10.91
CA VAL A 290 -35.76 5.91 -12.26
C VAL A 290 -34.46 5.32 -12.83
N GLU A 291 -34.54 4.73 -14.00
CA GLU A 291 -33.40 4.19 -14.73
C GLU A 291 -32.69 5.29 -15.55
N LYS A 292 -31.36 5.18 -15.71
CA LYS A 292 -30.59 6.14 -16.52
C LYS A 292 -30.76 5.84 -18.01
N SER A 293 -31.44 6.72 -18.74
CA SER A 293 -31.51 6.68 -20.19
C SER A 293 -30.40 7.56 -20.82
N GLY A 294 -29.19 7.00 -20.97
CA GLY A 294 -28.08 7.62 -21.72
C GLY A 294 -26.92 8.18 -20.88
N GLY A 295 -26.02 8.95 -21.51
CA GLY A 295 -24.77 9.43 -20.89
C GLY A 295 -24.91 10.66 -19.97
N CYS A 296 -26.03 11.39 -20.05
CA CYS A 296 -26.19 12.63 -19.28
C CYS A 296 -26.43 12.36 -17.79
N ASN A 297 -25.77 13.12 -16.92
CA ASN A 297 -25.98 13.07 -15.48
C ASN A 297 -27.21 13.88 -15.02
N LEU A 298 -27.97 14.50 -15.92
CA LEU A 298 -29.29 15.06 -15.62
C LEU A 298 -30.37 14.05 -16.03
N VAL A 299 -31.16 13.57 -15.07
CA VAL A 299 -32.23 12.59 -15.30
C VAL A 299 -33.57 13.13 -14.85
N CYS A 300 -34.64 12.82 -15.60
CA CYS A 300 -36.01 13.26 -15.28
C CYS A 300 -36.88 12.07 -14.88
N CYS A 301 -37.51 12.15 -13.70
CA CYS A 301 -38.53 11.20 -13.29
C CYS A 301 -39.83 11.40 -14.07
N ILE A 302 -40.63 10.34 -14.23
CA ILE A 302 -41.99 10.37 -14.77
C ILE A 302 -42.92 11.35 -14.01
N CYS A 303 -42.62 11.69 -12.75
CA CYS A 303 -43.37 12.70 -12.00
C CYS A 303 -42.99 14.14 -12.34
N GLY A 304 -42.11 14.35 -13.33
CA GLY A 304 -41.66 15.64 -13.83
C GLY A 304 -40.48 16.27 -13.10
N GLN A 305 -39.96 15.63 -12.04
CA GLN A 305 -38.80 16.11 -11.27
C GLN A 305 -37.49 15.76 -12.00
N ALA A 306 -36.69 16.78 -12.33
CA ALA A 306 -35.31 16.60 -12.79
C ALA A 306 -34.36 16.49 -11.59
N PHE A 307 -33.33 15.66 -11.68
CA PHE A 307 -32.34 15.47 -10.61
C PHE A 307 -30.96 15.05 -11.15
N CYS A 308 -29.90 15.34 -10.39
CA CYS A 308 -28.52 14.93 -10.69
C CYS A 308 -28.41 13.42 -10.47
N TRP A 309 -28.06 12.67 -11.51
CA TRP A 309 -27.78 11.23 -11.43
C TRP A 309 -26.62 10.94 -10.49
N LEU A 310 -25.64 11.83 -10.32
CA LEU A 310 -24.52 11.58 -9.40
C LEU A 310 -25.00 11.60 -7.94
N CYS A 311 -25.58 12.71 -7.46
CA CYS A 311 -25.95 12.85 -6.05
C CYS A 311 -27.39 12.46 -5.69
N GLY A 312 -28.29 12.32 -6.68
CA GLY A 312 -29.74 12.09 -6.46
C GLY A 312 -30.54 13.35 -6.10
N GLY A 313 -29.90 14.51 -6.00
CA GLY A 313 -30.51 15.76 -5.56
C GLY A 313 -31.37 16.43 -6.64
N PRO A 314 -32.47 17.12 -6.26
CA PRO A 314 -33.36 17.80 -7.20
C PRO A 314 -32.63 18.94 -7.93
N THR A 315 -32.93 19.10 -9.21
CA THR A 315 -32.30 20.11 -10.07
C THR A 315 -33.31 20.83 -10.96
N GLY A 316 -32.86 21.93 -11.57
CA GLY A 316 -33.47 22.46 -12.79
C GLY A 316 -33.22 21.56 -14.01
N ARG A 317 -33.66 22.01 -15.19
CA ARG A 317 -33.45 21.30 -16.46
C ARG A 317 -32.25 21.83 -17.26
N GLU A 318 -31.76 23.01 -16.92
CA GLU A 318 -30.61 23.62 -17.57
C GLU A 318 -29.32 22.98 -17.07
N HIS A 319 -28.49 22.50 -18.00
CA HIS A 319 -27.19 21.89 -17.69
C HIS A 319 -26.23 22.03 -18.86
N THR A 320 -24.94 21.96 -18.55
CA THR A 320 -23.84 21.71 -19.48
C THR A 320 -23.34 20.27 -19.27
N TRP A 321 -22.36 19.83 -20.07
CA TRP A 321 -21.71 18.53 -19.85
C TRP A 321 -21.07 18.41 -18.46
N THR A 322 -20.58 19.53 -17.91
CA THR A 322 -19.78 19.58 -16.67
C THR A 322 -20.54 20.07 -15.45
N SER A 323 -21.72 20.66 -15.60
CA SER A 323 -22.47 21.24 -14.47
C SER A 323 -23.97 21.33 -14.75
N ILE A 324 -24.78 21.18 -13.70
CA ILE A 324 -26.22 21.45 -13.76
C ILE A 324 -26.46 22.82 -13.16
N SER A 325 -27.15 23.71 -13.87
CA SER A 325 -27.36 25.10 -13.45
C SER A 325 -28.09 25.15 -12.11
N GLY A 326 -27.51 25.88 -11.14
CA GLY A 326 -28.06 26.01 -9.79
C GLY A 326 -27.96 24.74 -8.93
N HIS A 327 -27.15 23.76 -9.34
CA HIS A 327 -26.98 22.52 -8.60
C HIS A 327 -25.51 22.18 -8.35
N SER A 328 -25.26 21.73 -7.12
CA SER A 328 -23.96 21.32 -6.61
C SER A 328 -24.11 19.86 -6.15
N CYS A 329 -23.54 18.91 -6.89
CA CYS A 329 -23.52 17.50 -6.48
C CYS A 329 -22.39 17.37 -5.42
N GLY A 330 -22.69 16.90 -4.20
CA GLY A 330 -21.66 16.83 -3.14
C GLY A 330 -22.18 16.42 -1.75
N PRO A 331 -22.99 17.24 -1.07
CA PRO A 331 -23.31 16.97 0.34
C PRO A 331 -24.46 15.98 0.49
N TYR A 332 -24.25 14.92 1.27
CA TYR A 332 -25.35 14.09 1.76
C TYR A 332 -26.12 14.86 2.82
N LYS A 333 -27.30 15.37 2.47
CA LYS A 333 -28.20 16.02 3.42
C LYS A 333 -29.14 14.99 4.03
N GLU A 334 -29.02 14.75 5.33
CA GLU A 334 -30.03 14.00 6.06
C GLU A 334 -31.36 14.75 6.00
N ASP A 335 -32.40 14.08 5.51
CA ASP A 335 -33.74 14.64 5.43
C ASP A 335 -34.27 14.82 6.87
N GLN A 336 -34.36 16.08 7.34
CA GLN A 336 -34.79 16.37 8.71
C GLN A 336 -36.29 16.09 8.94
N GLU A 337 -37.07 15.86 7.86
CA GLU A 337 -38.53 16.02 7.92
C GLU A 337 -39.38 14.74 7.98
N LYS A 338 -38.86 13.50 8.03
CA LYS A 338 -39.75 12.34 8.14
C LYS A 338 -39.31 11.29 9.16
N LYS A 339 -40.32 10.72 9.83
CA LYS A 339 -40.31 9.50 10.64
C LYS A 339 -39.87 8.29 9.80
N THR A 340 -38.67 8.34 9.24
CA THR A 340 -38.08 7.28 8.46
C THR A 340 -37.37 6.35 9.44
N GLU A 341 -37.73 5.07 9.44
CA GLU A 341 -37.10 4.06 10.28
C GLU A 341 -35.57 4.09 10.10
N ARG A 342 -34.81 3.89 11.18
CA ARG A 342 -33.33 3.98 11.16
C ARG A 342 -32.74 3.14 10.02
N ALA A 343 -33.23 1.91 9.83
CA ALA A 343 -32.79 1.02 8.76
C ALA A 343 -32.96 1.63 7.35
N GLN A 344 -34.05 2.33 7.09
CA GLN A 344 -34.29 2.96 5.79
C GLN A 344 -33.35 4.17 5.57
N ARG A 345 -33.03 4.94 6.62
CA ARG A 345 -32.03 6.03 6.51
C ARG A 345 -30.64 5.48 6.24
N ASP A 346 -30.23 4.43 6.96
CA ASP A 346 -28.92 3.81 6.80
C ASP A 346 -28.75 3.20 5.39
N LEU A 347 -29.81 2.58 4.86
CA LEU A 347 -29.85 2.07 3.49
C LEU A 347 -29.74 3.21 2.46
N LEU A 348 -30.51 4.30 2.60
CA LEU A 348 -30.42 5.43 1.68
C LEU A 348 -29.04 6.11 1.71
N ARG A 349 -28.43 6.20 2.90
CA ARG A 349 -27.05 6.69 3.05
C ARG A 349 -26.07 5.79 2.31
N TYR A 350 -26.15 4.48 2.51
CA TYR A 350 -25.30 3.52 1.79
C TYR A 350 -25.46 3.66 0.26
N ILE A 351 -26.69 3.64 -0.24
CA ILE A 351 -27.01 3.79 -1.66
C ILE A 351 -26.36 5.06 -2.25
N HIS A 352 -26.39 6.17 -1.51
CA HIS A 352 -25.80 7.43 -1.96
C HIS A 352 -24.28 7.31 -2.16
N PHE A 353 -23.55 6.90 -1.13
CA PHE A 353 -22.08 6.80 -1.20
C PHE A 353 -21.63 5.67 -2.15
N HIS A 354 -22.35 4.55 -2.19
CA HIS A 354 -22.03 3.43 -3.07
C HIS A 354 -22.14 3.85 -4.54
N ASN A 355 -23.18 4.60 -4.90
CA ASN A 355 -23.33 5.08 -6.26
C ASN A 355 -22.22 6.04 -6.71
N LEU A 356 -21.76 6.91 -5.81
CA LEU A 356 -20.67 7.85 -6.12
C LEU A 356 -19.34 7.12 -6.27
N PHE A 357 -19.03 6.23 -5.32
CA PHE A 357 -17.89 5.32 -5.40
C PHE A 357 -17.90 4.55 -6.73
N LYS A 358 -19.00 3.86 -7.03
CA LYS A 358 -19.14 3.03 -8.23
C LYS A 358 -19.02 3.83 -9.53
N ALA A 359 -19.64 5.01 -9.59
CA ALA A 359 -19.57 5.88 -10.77
C ALA A 359 -18.11 6.30 -11.10
N HIS A 360 -17.31 6.59 -10.07
CA HIS A 360 -15.90 6.96 -10.27
C HIS A 360 -15.00 5.76 -10.51
N THR A 361 -15.24 4.60 -9.90
CA THR A 361 -14.50 3.37 -10.24
C THR A 361 -14.77 2.92 -11.67
N ASP A 362 -16.01 3.04 -12.16
CA ASP A 362 -16.34 2.71 -13.55
C ASP A 362 -15.73 3.72 -14.53
N SER A 363 -15.61 4.99 -14.13
CA SER A 363 -14.90 6.01 -14.91
C SER A 363 -13.40 5.74 -14.96
N PHE A 364 -12.80 5.32 -13.84
CA PHE A 364 -11.41 4.89 -13.77
C PHE A 364 -11.11 3.74 -14.73
N GLN A 365 -12.02 2.75 -14.83
CA GLN A 365 -11.88 1.64 -15.78
C GLN A 365 -11.92 2.09 -17.24
N ARG A 366 -12.86 2.97 -17.62
CA ARG A 366 -12.90 3.53 -18.98
C ARG A 366 -11.68 4.39 -19.31
N GLU A 367 -11.16 5.12 -18.31
CA GLU A 367 -9.94 5.92 -18.45
C GLU A 367 -8.72 5.01 -18.70
N ALA A 368 -8.69 3.78 -18.16
CA ALA A 368 -7.67 2.76 -18.45
C ALA A 368 -7.62 2.40 -19.93
N GLU A 369 -8.78 2.18 -20.56
CA GLU A 369 -8.89 1.91 -22.00
C GLU A 369 -8.45 3.14 -22.84
N LEU A 370 -8.81 4.35 -22.37
CA LEU A 370 -8.40 5.60 -23.02
C LEU A 370 -6.88 5.78 -23.00
N LYS A 371 -6.21 5.39 -21.91
CA LYS A 371 -4.75 5.44 -21.80
C LYS A 371 -4.07 4.62 -22.90
N GLU A 372 -4.52 3.39 -23.13
CA GLU A 372 -3.97 2.53 -24.18
C GLU A 372 -4.16 3.16 -25.56
N THR A 373 -5.34 3.71 -25.83
CA THR A 373 -5.65 4.40 -27.08
C THR A 373 -4.75 5.63 -27.30
N ILE A 374 -4.54 6.45 -26.26
CA ILE A 374 -3.68 7.62 -26.34
C ILE A 374 -2.21 7.22 -26.52
N GLN A 375 -1.74 6.17 -25.84
CA GLN A 375 -0.38 5.66 -26.01
C GLN A 375 -0.13 5.20 -27.46
N GLN A 376 -1.07 4.48 -28.06
CA GLN A 376 -0.99 4.09 -29.47
C GLN A 376 -0.93 5.31 -30.40
N LYS A 377 -1.74 6.34 -30.15
CA LYS A 377 -1.72 7.58 -30.93
C LYS A 377 -0.38 8.32 -30.81
N ILE A 378 0.19 8.39 -29.60
CA ILE A 378 1.50 9.01 -29.36
C ILE A 378 2.56 8.28 -30.18
N SER A 379 2.62 6.95 -30.14
CA SER A 379 3.59 6.17 -30.91
C SER A 379 3.47 6.42 -32.43
N ILE A 380 2.25 6.46 -32.97
CA ILE A 380 2.03 6.76 -34.41
C ILE A 380 2.51 8.16 -34.77
N LEU A 381 2.31 9.15 -33.89
CA LEU A 381 2.74 10.53 -34.14
C LEU A 381 4.25 10.70 -34.03
N GLU A 382 4.90 9.95 -33.13
CA GLU A 382 6.36 9.91 -32.98
C GLU A 382 7.06 9.28 -34.20
N ASP A 383 6.48 8.23 -34.79
CA ASP A 383 7.02 7.54 -35.97
C ASP A 383 6.97 8.38 -37.25
N ASN A 384 6.03 9.33 -37.36
CA ASN A 384 5.77 10.10 -38.59
C ASN A 384 6.74 11.28 -38.85
N GLN A 385 7.86 11.38 -38.10
CA GLN A 385 8.98 12.32 -38.30
C GLN A 385 8.62 13.72 -38.88
N SER A 386 7.87 14.52 -38.12
CA SER A 386 7.78 15.95 -38.37
C SER A 386 7.73 16.70 -37.04
N THR A 387 8.84 17.35 -36.67
CA THR A 387 9.09 18.12 -35.44
C THR A 387 8.99 17.32 -34.14
N PHE A 388 9.98 17.49 -33.26
CA PHE A 388 10.04 16.89 -31.93
C PHE A 388 8.84 17.38 -31.09
N LYS A 389 7.73 16.64 -31.09
CA LYS A 389 6.54 16.96 -30.29
C LYS A 389 6.63 16.22 -28.97
N ASP A 390 6.93 16.96 -27.92
CA ASP A 390 6.89 16.44 -26.55
C ASP A 390 5.43 16.13 -26.16
N PHE A 391 5.09 14.84 -26.04
CA PHE A 391 3.78 14.35 -25.58
C PHE A 391 3.77 13.97 -24.09
N SER A 392 4.84 14.29 -23.35
CA SER A 392 4.92 14.02 -21.91
C SER A 392 3.77 14.67 -21.14
N TRP A 393 3.27 15.84 -21.58
CA TRP A 393 2.14 16.53 -20.94
C TRP A 393 0.85 15.70 -20.94
N VAL A 394 0.54 14.96 -22.01
CA VAL A 394 -0.66 14.10 -22.08
C VAL A 394 -0.49 12.90 -21.15
N THR A 395 0.70 12.28 -21.19
CA THR A 395 1.01 11.11 -20.37
C THR A 395 1.01 11.46 -18.88
N ASN A 396 1.62 12.59 -18.52
CA ASN A 396 1.61 13.13 -17.16
C ASN A 396 0.19 13.52 -16.72
N GLY A 397 -0.59 14.14 -17.62
CA GLY A 397 -2.00 14.45 -17.40
C GLY A 397 -2.83 13.19 -17.15
N LEU A 398 -2.64 12.12 -17.93
CA LEU A 398 -3.28 10.82 -17.72
C LEU A 398 -2.88 10.24 -16.36
N CYS A 399 -1.60 10.17 -16.03
CA CYS A 399 -1.15 9.70 -14.72
C CYS A 399 -1.79 10.49 -13.57
N ARG A 400 -1.90 11.81 -13.71
CA ARG A 400 -2.59 12.68 -12.74
C ARG A 400 -4.08 12.36 -12.66
N LEU A 401 -4.74 12.15 -13.80
CA LEU A 401 -6.14 11.77 -13.88
C LEU A 401 -6.40 10.45 -13.14
N PHE A 402 -5.64 9.39 -13.40
CA PHE A 402 -5.79 8.11 -12.68
C PHE A 402 -5.62 8.26 -11.18
N ARG A 403 -4.55 8.94 -10.74
CA ARG A 403 -4.27 9.14 -9.31
C ARG A 403 -5.41 9.88 -8.62
N SER A 404 -5.82 11.01 -9.19
CA SER A 404 -6.88 11.84 -8.63
C SER A 404 -8.26 11.18 -8.68
N ARG A 405 -8.55 10.41 -9.74
CA ARG A 405 -9.75 9.59 -9.86
C ARG A 405 -9.80 8.53 -8.76
N ARG A 406 -8.68 7.86 -8.48
CA ARG A 406 -8.58 6.87 -7.40
C ARG A 406 -8.83 7.51 -6.03
N VAL A 407 -8.15 8.62 -5.75
CA VAL A 407 -8.37 9.41 -4.52
C VAL A 407 -9.84 9.79 -4.37
N LEU A 408 -10.46 10.29 -5.44
CA LEU A 408 -11.87 10.69 -5.43
C LEU A 408 -12.79 9.50 -5.18
N SER A 409 -12.59 8.36 -5.87
CA SER A 409 -13.37 7.14 -5.67
C SER A 409 -13.37 6.72 -4.20
N TYR A 410 -12.19 6.58 -3.58
CA TYR A 410 -12.07 6.09 -2.21
C TYR A 410 -12.37 7.16 -1.14
N SER A 411 -12.42 8.45 -1.51
CA SER A 411 -12.87 9.51 -0.61
C SER A 411 -14.36 9.35 -0.19
N TYR A 412 -15.19 8.69 -1.00
CA TYR A 412 -16.60 8.43 -0.68
C TYR A 412 -16.78 7.35 0.40
N PRO A 413 -16.15 6.15 0.30
CA PRO A 413 -16.08 5.20 1.41
C PRO A 413 -15.50 5.82 2.68
N PHE A 414 -14.45 6.63 2.56
CA PHE A 414 -13.88 7.35 3.70
C PHE A 414 -14.95 8.25 4.36
N ALA A 415 -15.64 9.10 3.59
CA ALA A 415 -16.68 9.99 4.11
C ALA A 415 -17.86 9.22 4.73
N TYR A 416 -18.25 8.09 4.12
CA TYR A 416 -19.30 7.22 4.64
C TYR A 416 -18.95 6.73 6.06
N CYS A 417 -17.72 6.24 6.25
CA CYS A 417 -17.20 5.73 7.52
C CYS A 417 -16.94 6.86 8.53
N MET A 418 -16.23 7.92 8.12
CA MET A 418 -15.79 9.02 8.98
C MET A 418 -16.97 9.81 9.56
N PHE A 419 -17.96 10.10 8.72
CA PHE A 419 -19.14 10.87 9.10
C PHE A 419 -20.38 9.99 9.35
N GLY A 420 -20.21 8.68 9.44
CA GLY A 420 -21.24 7.73 9.84
C GLY A 420 -21.48 7.72 11.36
N ASP A 421 -22.40 6.87 11.81
CA ASP A 421 -22.71 6.67 13.24
C ASP A 421 -22.11 5.38 13.81
N ASP A 422 -21.19 4.74 13.07
CA ASP A 422 -20.58 3.46 13.43
C ASP A 422 -19.21 3.66 14.11
N LEU A 423 -18.15 3.90 13.32
CA LEU A 423 -16.76 3.91 13.78
C LEU A 423 -16.41 5.07 14.73
N PHE A 424 -16.84 6.29 14.39
CA PHE A 424 -16.37 7.52 15.06
C PHE A 424 -17.47 8.26 15.82
N ARG A 425 -18.54 7.55 16.19
CA ARG A 425 -19.72 8.13 16.82
C ARG A 425 -19.42 8.95 18.07
N HIS A 426 -18.41 8.53 18.84
CA HIS A 426 -18.06 9.12 20.13
C HIS A 426 -16.81 10.01 20.08
N GLU A 427 -16.19 10.17 18.91
CA GLU A 427 -14.93 10.93 18.75
C GLU A 427 -15.17 12.42 18.50
N MET A 428 -16.33 12.80 17.97
CA MET A 428 -16.63 14.18 17.58
C MET A 428 -18.00 14.62 18.09
N THR A 429 -18.10 15.86 18.57
CA THR A 429 -19.41 16.46 18.83
C THR A 429 -20.16 16.67 17.51
N LYS A 430 -21.49 16.75 17.57
CA LYS A 430 -22.31 16.97 16.36
C LYS A 430 -21.90 18.21 15.57
N LYS A 431 -21.54 19.30 16.26
CA LYS A 431 -21.12 20.56 15.65
C LYS A 431 -19.74 20.44 14.98
N GLU A 432 -18.78 19.79 15.62
CA GLU A 432 -17.46 19.55 15.03
C GLU A 432 -17.56 18.64 13.82
N LYS A 433 -18.36 17.56 13.92
CA LYS A 433 -18.64 16.64 12.82
C LYS A 433 -19.19 17.39 11.61
N GLU A 434 -20.16 18.29 11.80
CA GLU A 434 -20.75 19.10 10.72
C GLU A 434 -19.73 20.05 10.08
N ILE A 435 -18.91 20.75 10.88
CA ILE A 435 -17.88 21.66 10.36
C ILE A 435 -16.83 20.89 9.54
N LYS A 436 -16.31 19.78 10.10
CA LYS A 436 -15.31 18.93 9.46
C LYS A 436 -15.84 18.26 8.19
N GLN A 437 -17.10 17.81 8.23
CA GLN A 437 -17.77 17.22 7.06
C GLN A 437 -17.92 18.25 5.95
N ASN A 438 -18.38 19.46 6.24
CA ASN A 438 -18.53 20.52 5.24
C ASN A 438 -17.19 20.88 4.58
N LEU A 439 -16.13 21.01 5.38
CA LEU A 439 -14.79 21.31 4.86
C LEU A 439 -14.27 20.20 3.94
N PHE A 440 -14.42 18.94 4.36
CA PHE A 440 -14.03 17.79 3.57
C PHE A 440 -14.84 17.70 2.26
N GLU A 441 -16.17 17.85 2.33
CA GLU A 441 -17.06 17.75 1.17
C GLU A 441 -16.81 18.90 0.17
N GLU A 442 -16.45 20.10 0.64
CA GLU A 442 -16.05 21.21 -0.22
C GLU A 442 -14.78 20.85 -1.03
N GLN A 443 -13.75 20.32 -0.37
CA GLN A 443 -12.53 19.88 -1.04
C GLN A 443 -12.79 18.72 -2.01
N GLN A 444 -13.59 17.74 -1.60
CA GLN A 444 -14.01 16.61 -2.44
C GLN A 444 -14.75 17.11 -3.70
N GLN A 445 -15.62 18.11 -3.56
CA GLN A 445 -16.35 18.67 -4.69
C GLN A 445 -15.43 19.45 -5.65
N GLN A 446 -14.50 20.24 -5.11
CA GLN A 446 -13.50 20.92 -5.93
C GLN A 446 -12.63 19.91 -6.70
N LEU A 447 -12.24 18.81 -6.05
CA LEU A 447 -11.51 17.73 -6.69
C LEU A 447 -12.34 17.13 -7.83
N HIS A 448 -13.58 16.72 -7.56
CA HIS A 448 -14.50 16.17 -8.55
C HIS A 448 -14.60 17.06 -9.79
N ALA A 449 -14.90 18.36 -9.62
CA ALA A 449 -15.10 19.27 -10.74
C ALA A 449 -13.83 19.42 -11.61
N ASN A 450 -12.65 19.44 -11.00
CA ASN A 450 -11.39 19.57 -11.76
C ASN A 450 -10.99 18.25 -12.43
N VAL A 451 -11.23 17.10 -11.79
CA VAL A 451 -10.96 15.78 -12.37
C VAL A 451 -11.84 15.54 -13.60
N GLU A 452 -13.12 15.91 -13.56
CA GLU A 452 -14.01 15.81 -14.74
C GLU A 452 -13.54 16.71 -15.89
N LYS A 453 -13.08 17.94 -15.61
CA LYS A 453 -12.52 18.83 -16.63
C LYS A 453 -11.24 18.25 -17.24
N LEU A 454 -10.35 17.68 -16.43
CA LEU A 454 -9.13 17.06 -16.91
C LEU A 454 -9.44 15.84 -17.80
N SER A 455 -10.37 14.98 -17.37
CA SER A 455 -10.85 13.83 -18.15
C SER A 455 -11.40 14.27 -19.52
N LEU A 456 -12.20 15.34 -19.54
CA LEU A 456 -12.73 15.92 -20.79
C LEU A 456 -11.60 16.37 -21.73
N PHE A 457 -10.64 17.15 -21.24
CA PHE A 457 -9.56 17.67 -22.08
C PHE A 457 -8.62 16.58 -22.58
N ILE A 458 -8.31 15.58 -21.76
CA ILE A 458 -7.51 14.42 -22.18
C ILE A 458 -8.24 13.59 -23.24
N GLY A 459 -9.57 13.53 -23.18
CA GLY A 459 -10.40 12.84 -24.18
C GLY A 459 -10.51 13.57 -25.52
N GLU A 460 -10.02 14.80 -25.66
CA GLU A 460 -10.09 15.53 -26.93
C GLU A 460 -9.20 14.91 -28.02
N PRO A 461 -9.61 14.93 -29.30
CA PRO A 461 -8.85 14.37 -30.42
C PRO A 461 -7.68 15.29 -30.82
N PHE A 462 -6.69 15.44 -29.95
CA PHE A 462 -5.53 16.30 -30.15
C PHE A 462 -4.72 15.94 -31.40
N ASP A 463 -4.77 14.69 -31.83
CA ASP A 463 -4.16 14.19 -33.08
C ASP A 463 -4.71 14.87 -34.34
N LYS A 464 -5.90 15.48 -34.27
CA LYS A 464 -6.57 16.15 -35.40
C LYS A 464 -6.48 17.67 -35.32
N TYR A 465 -5.81 18.21 -34.31
CA TYR A 465 -5.80 19.64 -34.05
C TYR A 465 -4.62 20.35 -34.73
N PRO A 466 -4.81 21.62 -35.12
CA PRO A 466 -3.69 22.48 -35.49
C PRO A 466 -2.82 22.76 -34.26
N GLU A 467 -1.54 23.08 -34.48
CA GLU A 467 -0.53 23.20 -33.42
C GLU A 467 -0.88 24.22 -32.33
N ASN A 468 -1.46 25.37 -32.71
CA ASN A 468 -1.91 26.38 -31.77
C ASN A 468 -2.97 25.85 -30.78
N LYS A 469 -3.88 25.00 -31.27
CA LYS A 469 -4.92 24.40 -30.42
C LYS A 469 -4.35 23.27 -29.54
N VAL A 470 -3.34 22.54 -30.03
CA VAL A 470 -2.61 21.56 -29.22
C VAL A 470 -1.87 22.27 -28.07
N GLU A 471 -1.24 23.41 -28.32
CA GLU A 471 -0.55 24.18 -27.29
C GLU A 471 -1.52 24.75 -26.25
N GLU A 472 -2.68 25.25 -26.68
CA GLU A 472 -3.75 25.69 -25.75
C GLU A 472 -4.25 24.52 -24.87
N LEU A 473 -4.43 23.33 -25.46
CA LEU A 473 -4.82 22.13 -24.74
C LEU A 473 -3.74 21.68 -23.74
N ARG A 474 -2.47 21.72 -24.15
CA ARG A 474 -1.30 21.41 -23.31
C ARG A 474 -1.30 22.28 -22.06
N MET A 475 -1.42 23.60 -22.21
CA MET A 475 -1.45 24.52 -21.06
C MET A 475 -2.64 24.26 -20.13
N LYS A 476 -3.82 23.96 -20.67
CA LYS A 476 -5.00 23.59 -19.86
C LYS A 476 -4.76 22.32 -19.06
N VAL A 477 -4.19 21.29 -19.67
CA VAL A 477 -3.90 20.00 -19.02
C VAL A 477 -2.84 20.14 -17.93
N ILE A 478 -1.76 20.88 -18.18
CA ILE A 478 -0.70 21.14 -17.20
C ILE A 478 -1.26 21.90 -16.00
N ASN A 479 -1.95 23.03 -16.24
CA ASN A 479 -2.50 23.86 -15.17
C ASN A 479 -3.52 23.11 -14.31
N LEU A 480 -4.43 22.35 -14.92
CA LEU A 480 -5.37 21.51 -14.17
C LEU A 480 -4.65 20.41 -13.40
N SER A 481 -3.60 19.81 -13.96
CA SER A 481 -2.87 18.74 -13.30
C SER A 481 -2.19 19.22 -12.00
N VAL A 482 -1.61 20.43 -12.03
CA VAL A 482 -1.02 21.09 -10.85
C VAL A 482 -2.10 21.43 -9.83
N MET A 483 -3.22 22.01 -10.27
CA MET A 483 -4.33 22.36 -9.39
C MET A 483 -4.91 21.11 -8.69
N ILE A 484 -5.12 20.04 -9.43
CA ILE A 484 -5.62 18.76 -8.90
C ILE A 484 -4.65 18.16 -7.88
N ASP A 485 -3.34 18.18 -8.15
CA ASP A 485 -2.33 17.74 -7.17
C ASP A 485 -2.43 18.50 -5.85
N GLY A 486 -2.54 19.84 -5.94
CA GLY A 486 -2.70 20.69 -4.77
C GLY A 486 -3.98 20.40 -3.98
N ILE A 487 -5.11 20.14 -4.67
CA ILE A 487 -6.37 19.77 -4.01
C ILE A 487 -6.26 18.40 -3.34
N CYS A 488 -5.68 17.39 -4.01
CA CYS A 488 -5.47 16.08 -3.41
C CYS A 488 -4.60 16.17 -2.16
N ARG A 489 -3.52 16.96 -2.20
CA ARG A 489 -2.64 17.15 -1.04
C ARG A 489 -3.38 17.76 0.15
N LYS A 490 -4.13 18.84 -0.08
CA LYS A 490 -4.96 19.47 0.97
C LYS A 490 -6.02 18.52 1.52
N LEU A 491 -6.61 17.69 0.67
CA LEU A 491 -7.58 16.67 1.08
C LEU A 491 -6.93 15.65 2.03
N TYR A 492 -5.73 15.17 1.70
CA TYR A 492 -5.00 14.24 2.57
C TYR A 492 -4.51 14.91 3.86
N GLU A 493 -3.99 16.14 3.80
CA GLU A 493 -3.62 16.90 5.00
C GLU A 493 -4.82 17.08 5.94
N CYS A 494 -6.02 17.36 5.40
CA CYS A 494 -7.25 17.43 6.18
C CYS A 494 -7.61 16.07 6.79
N ILE A 495 -7.49 14.98 6.03
CA ILE A 495 -7.77 13.62 6.51
C ILE A 495 -6.79 13.21 7.61
N GLU A 496 -5.50 13.42 7.42
CA GLU A 496 -4.45 12.99 8.35
C GLU A 496 -4.44 13.83 9.63
N ASN A 497 -4.51 15.16 9.52
CA ASN A 497 -4.34 16.04 10.67
C ASN A 497 -5.67 16.39 11.35
N ASP A 498 -6.68 16.82 10.58
CA ASP A 498 -7.91 17.35 11.14
C ASP A 498 -8.94 16.27 11.45
N LEU A 499 -8.96 15.18 10.68
CA LEU A 499 -9.90 14.08 10.85
C LEU A 499 -9.27 12.98 11.70
N LEU A 500 -8.36 12.17 11.14
CA LEU A 500 -7.80 11.00 11.81
C LEU A 500 -6.87 11.38 12.97
N GLY A 501 -6.05 12.42 12.82
CA GLY A 501 -5.15 12.90 13.87
C GLY A 501 -5.85 13.49 15.09
N SER A 502 -7.14 13.81 14.98
CA SER A 502 -7.95 14.33 16.09
C SER A 502 -8.64 13.26 16.94
N ILE A 503 -8.53 11.99 16.54
CA ILE A 503 -9.20 10.84 17.19
C ILE A 503 -8.41 10.40 18.41
N GLN A 504 -9.10 10.07 19.51
CA GLN A 504 -8.45 9.72 20.79
C GLN A 504 -8.41 8.21 21.05
N HIS A 505 -9.43 7.45 20.65
CA HIS A 505 -9.60 6.06 21.11
C HIS A 505 -9.21 4.99 20.08
N ALA A 506 -8.98 5.37 18.82
CA ALA A 506 -8.63 4.44 17.75
C ALA A 506 -7.51 4.99 16.87
N HIS A 507 -6.44 4.21 16.67
CA HIS A 507 -5.37 4.55 15.75
C HIS A 507 -5.74 4.12 14.33
N HIS A 508 -6.16 5.08 13.53
CA HIS A 508 -6.38 4.92 12.09
C HIS A 508 -5.29 5.63 11.33
N SER A 509 -4.76 4.96 10.33
CA SER A 509 -3.66 5.50 9.53
C SER A 509 -3.83 5.04 8.08
N ILE A 510 -3.35 5.91 7.20
CA ILE A 510 -3.51 5.81 5.75
C ILE A 510 -2.14 6.00 5.11
N ALA A 511 -2.00 5.55 3.87
CA ALA A 511 -0.79 5.84 3.12
C ALA A 511 -0.75 7.34 2.78
N PRO A 512 0.40 8.02 2.96
CA PRO A 512 0.52 9.45 2.71
C PRO A 512 0.33 9.78 1.23
N TYR A 513 -0.13 10.99 0.95
CA TYR A 513 -0.27 11.44 -0.43
C TYR A 513 1.09 11.65 -1.09
N MET A 514 1.29 10.97 -2.22
CA MET A 514 2.48 11.13 -3.05
C MET A 514 2.06 11.67 -4.42
N SER A 515 2.55 12.85 -4.79
CA SER A 515 2.25 13.49 -6.09
C SER A 515 2.61 12.58 -7.28
N MET A 516 3.67 11.78 -7.13
CA MET A 516 4.13 10.80 -8.12
C MET A 516 3.41 9.44 -8.03
N GLY A 517 2.38 9.33 -7.20
CA GLY A 517 1.61 8.11 -7.00
C GLY A 517 2.27 7.13 -6.02
N VAL A 518 1.75 5.91 -6.01
CA VAL A 518 2.25 4.81 -5.18
C VAL A 518 3.72 4.56 -5.50
N GLU A 519 4.54 4.38 -4.47
CA GLU A 519 5.95 4.09 -4.67
C GLU A 519 6.11 2.73 -5.37
N LYS A 520 6.79 2.74 -6.51
CA LYS A 520 7.16 1.51 -7.19
C LYS A 520 8.36 0.91 -6.50
N ALA A 521 8.19 -0.31 -6.00
CA ALA A 521 9.25 -1.04 -5.33
C ALA A 521 10.42 -1.24 -6.31
N SER A 522 11.62 -0.88 -5.88
CA SER A 522 12.83 -1.05 -6.68
C SER A 522 13.27 -2.50 -6.65
N GLU A 523 13.86 -3.00 -7.74
CA GLU A 523 14.49 -4.32 -7.69
C GLU A 523 15.57 -4.36 -6.60
N LEU A 524 15.60 -5.46 -5.85
CA LEU A 524 16.65 -5.71 -4.86
C LEU A 524 18.01 -5.61 -5.54
N SER A 525 18.82 -4.64 -5.13
CA SER A 525 20.18 -4.47 -5.68
C SER A 525 21.02 -5.68 -5.33
N ILE A 526 21.37 -6.48 -6.34
CA ILE A 526 22.26 -7.63 -6.22
C ILE A 526 23.69 -7.09 -6.15
N CYS A 527 24.14 -6.65 -4.97
CA CYS A 527 25.56 -6.39 -4.76
C CYS A 527 26.28 -7.73 -4.62
N TRP A 528 26.85 -8.21 -5.72
CA TRP A 528 27.86 -9.25 -5.69
C TRP A 528 29.16 -8.66 -5.15
N GLU A 529 29.47 -8.92 -3.88
CA GLU A 529 30.88 -9.14 -3.54
C GLU A 529 31.19 -10.57 -3.94
N ASN A 530 31.71 -10.71 -5.16
CA ASN A 530 32.44 -11.89 -5.59
C ASN A 530 33.70 -11.99 -4.73
N GLU A 531 33.66 -12.77 -3.66
CA GLU A 531 34.89 -13.30 -3.08
C GLU A 531 35.05 -14.74 -3.54
N ALA A 532 36.12 -14.91 -4.31
CA ALA A 532 36.67 -16.15 -4.82
C ALA A 532 37.36 -16.96 -3.72
#